data_AF-A0A951NA19-F1
#
_entry.id   AF-A0A951NA19-F1
#
_cell.length_a   1.000
_cell.length_b   1.000
_cell.length_c   1.000
_cell.angle_alpha   90.00
_cell.angle_beta   90.00
_cell.angle_gamma   90.00
#
_symmetry.space_group_name_H-M   'P 1'
#
loop_
_entity.id
_entity.type
_entity.pdbx_description
1 polymer ?
#
loop_
_entity_poly.entity_id
_entity_poly.type
_entity_poly.pdbx_seq_one_letter_code
_entity_poly.pdbx_strand_id
1 'polypeptide(L)'
;MATEKRIRSAFTDLVNSAELDEAAPTQPRDERIAFSHERLKAAWRLLEGPADQELGMQVCEQLLHDAIDQLDSRRGLAAHRLIGKLEAMGVRRTGPAS
;
A
#
# COMPACT_ATOMS: atom_id res chain seq x y z
N MET A 1 -3.09 -12.35 -15.63
CA MET A 1 -4.47 -11.87 -15.39
C MET A 1 -5.04 -12.27 -14.01
N ALA A 2 -5.06 -13.55 -13.61
CA ALA A 2 -5.59 -13.95 -12.30
C ALA A 2 -4.77 -13.39 -11.11
N THR A 3 -3.44 -13.46 -11.17
CA THR A 3 -2.54 -12.97 -10.10
C THR A 3 -2.62 -11.45 -9.94
N GLU A 4 -2.59 -10.71 -11.04
CA GLU A 4 -2.74 -9.25 -11.01
C GLU A 4 -4.05 -8.81 -10.34
N LYS A 5 -5.18 -9.41 -10.73
CA LYS A 5 -6.48 -9.13 -10.11
C LYS A 5 -6.45 -9.38 -8.60
N ARG A 6 -5.78 -10.44 -8.16
CA ARG A 6 -5.64 -10.77 -6.73
C ARG A 6 -4.77 -9.77 -5.99
N ILE A 7 -3.64 -9.35 -6.57
CA ILE A 7 -2.77 -8.31 -5.99
C ILE A 7 -3.57 -7.01 -5.86
N ARG A 8 -4.20 -6.54 -6.95
CA ARG A 8 -5.04 -5.33 -6.93
C ARG A 8 -6.11 -5.37 -5.84
N SER A 9 -6.86 -6.47 -5.77
CA SER A 9 -7.90 -6.66 -4.74
C SER A 9 -7.31 -6.63 -3.33
N ALA A 10 -6.26 -7.42 -3.08
CA ALA A 10 -5.68 -7.56 -1.75
C ALA A 10 -5.14 -6.21 -1.21
N PHE A 11 -4.46 -5.43 -2.05
CA PHE A 11 -3.94 -4.12 -1.65
C PHE A 11 -5.06 -3.08 -1.47
N THR A 12 -6.09 -3.12 -2.32
CA THR A 12 -7.28 -2.27 -2.15
C THR A 12 -7.99 -2.57 -0.84
N ASP A 13 -8.21 -3.84 -0.54
CA ASP A 13 -8.83 -4.29 0.71
C ASP A 13 -7.97 -3.92 1.92
N LEU A 14 -6.65 -3.98 1.80
CA LEU A 14 -5.70 -3.61 2.85
C LEU A 14 -5.76 -2.11 3.16
N VAL A 15 -5.77 -1.24 2.13
CA VAL A 15 -5.93 0.21 2.29
C VAL A 15 -7.30 0.56 2.89
N ASN A 16 -8.36 -0.08 2.42
CA ASN A 16 -9.73 0.20 2.90
C ASN A 16 -9.98 -0.31 4.32
N SER A 17 -9.20 -1.28 4.79
CA SER A 17 -9.28 -1.81 6.16
C SER A 17 -8.25 -1.25 7.12
N ALA A 18 -7.49 -0.24 6.68
CA ALA A 18 -6.58 0.50 7.53
C ALA A 18 -7.35 1.20 8.67
N GLU A 19 -6.83 1.04 9.88
CA GLU A 19 -7.37 1.68 11.08
C GLU A 19 -6.44 2.79 11.55
N LEU A 20 -7.02 3.84 12.15
CA LEU A 20 -6.24 4.90 12.77
C LEU A 20 -5.97 4.52 14.23
N ASP A 21 -4.71 4.28 14.56
CA ASP A 21 -4.22 4.18 15.92
C ASP A 21 -4.06 5.59 16.50
N GLU A 22 -4.96 5.95 17.40
CA GLU A 22 -4.92 7.24 18.10
C GLU A 22 -3.87 7.31 19.20
N ALA A 23 -3.35 6.16 19.65
CA ALA A 23 -2.29 6.07 20.64
C ALA A 23 -0.88 6.16 20.03
N ALA A 24 -0.76 5.96 18.72
CA ALA A 24 0.50 6.10 17.98
C ALA A 24 0.99 7.57 17.95
N PRO A 25 2.31 7.79 17.78
CA PRO A 25 2.90 9.13 17.68
C PRO A 25 2.19 9.99 16.64
N THR A 26 2.02 11.28 16.92
CA THR A 26 1.39 12.23 15.97
C THR A 26 2.25 12.47 14.74
N GLN A 27 3.56 12.21 14.81
CA GLN A 27 4.49 12.24 13.69
C GLN A 27 5.49 11.08 13.78
N PRO A 28 5.84 10.45 12.65
CA PRO A 28 5.27 10.68 11.30
C PRO A 28 3.82 10.16 11.20
N ARG A 29 2.97 10.88 10.44
CA ARG A 29 1.50 10.68 10.50
C ARG A 29 1.03 9.30 10.05
N ASP A 30 1.79 8.67 9.16
CA ASP A 30 1.51 7.35 8.63
C ASP A 30 1.75 6.24 9.67
N GLU A 31 2.59 6.46 10.69
CA GLU A 31 2.75 5.53 11.83
C GLU A 31 1.45 5.27 12.59
N ARG A 32 0.49 6.20 12.49
CA ARG A 32 -0.86 6.04 13.02
C ARG A 32 -1.74 5.08 12.23
N ILE A 33 -1.31 4.58 11.08
CA ILE A 33 -2.12 3.64 10.30
C ILE A 33 -1.80 2.18 10.66
N ALA A 34 -2.69 1.56 11.42
CA ALA A 34 -2.59 0.13 11.71
C ALA A 34 -3.18 -0.71 10.56
N PHE A 35 -2.51 -1.83 10.27
CA PHE A 35 -3.03 -2.87 9.38
C PHE A 35 -3.16 -4.17 10.17
N SER A 36 -4.19 -4.96 9.85
CA SER A 36 -4.26 -6.35 10.32
C SER A 36 -3.02 -7.12 9.86
N HIS A 37 -2.29 -7.71 10.82
CA HIS A 37 -1.08 -8.49 10.53
C HIS A 37 -1.37 -9.62 9.53
N GLU A 38 -2.49 -10.33 9.68
CA GLU A 38 -2.87 -11.43 8.80
C GLU A 38 -3.15 -10.95 7.36
N ARG A 39 -3.85 -9.81 7.20
CA ARG A 39 -4.12 -9.24 5.88
C ARG A 39 -2.85 -8.75 5.20
N LEU A 40 -1.99 -8.08 5.96
CA LEU A 40 -0.71 -7.58 5.49
C LEU A 40 0.18 -8.74 5.00
N LYS A 41 0.28 -9.81 5.81
CA LYS A 41 1.01 -11.04 5.46
C LYS A 41 0.44 -11.74 4.24
N ALA A 42 -0.89 -11.79 4.11
CA ALA A 42 -1.54 -12.37 2.93
C ALA A 42 -1.26 -11.57 1.66
N ALA A 43 -1.29 -10.23 1.72
CA ALA A 43 -0.93 -9.37 0.59
C ALA A 43 0.53 -9.56 0.16
N TRP A 44 1.46 -9.63 1.12
CA TRP A 44 2.88 -9.84 0.82
C TRP A 44 3.18 -11.20 0.19
N ARG A 45 2.45 -12.24 0.56
CA ARG A 45 2.61 -13.57 -0.06
C ARG A 45 2.24 -13.61 -1.54
N LEU A 46 1.47 -12.63 -2.04
CA LEU A 46 1.16 -12.51 -3.46
C LEU A 46 2.31 -11.88 -4.27
N LEU A 47 3.32 -11.32 -3.61
CA LEU A 47 4.45 -10.67 -4.25
C LEU A 47 5.61 -11.67 -4.44
N GLU A 48 5.44 -12.63 -5.36
CA GLU A 48 6.37 -13.75 -5.54
C GLU A 48 7.64 -13.36 -6.32
N GLY A 49 7.65 -12.21 -6.98
CA GLY A 49 8.83 -11.70 -7.68
C GLY A 49 8.78 -10.20 -7.99
N PRO A 50 9.81 -9.67 -8.67
CA PRO A 50 9.95 -8.23 -8.94
C PRO A 50 8.77 -7.62 -9.69
N ALA A 51 8.18 -8.35 -10.64
CA ALA A 51 7.03 -7.87 -11.42
C ALA A 51 5.77 -7.72 -10.55
N ASP A 52 5.53 -8.66 -9.63
CA ASP A 52 4.38 -8.58 -8.71
C ASP A 52 4.58 -7.46 -7.69
N GLN A 53 5.82 -7.28 -7.22
CA GLN A 53 6.22 -6.18 -6.33
C GLN A 53 6.00 -4.81 -6.99
N GLU A 54 6.44 -4.65 -8.24
CA GLU A 54 6.19 -3.45 -9.03
C GLU A 54 4.70 -3.20 -9.21
N LEU A 55 3.91 -4.24 -9.52
CA LEU A 55 2.46 -4.12 -9.58
C LEU A 55 1.86 -3.69 -8.24
N GLY A 56 2.32 -4.26 -7.11
CA GLY A 56 1.92 -3.84 -5.77
C GLY A 56 2.20 -2.36 -5.50
N MET A 57 3.35 -1.86 -5.96
CA MET A 57 3.71 -0.44 -5.91
C MET A 57 2.74 0.40 -6.74
N GLN A 58 2.53 0.06 -8.01
CA GLN A 58 1.61 0.78 -8.90
C GLN A 58 0.18 0.86 -8.33
N VAL A 59 -0.28 -0.22 -7.68
CA VAL A 59 -1.60 -0.23 -7.03
C VAL A 59 -1.65 0.73 -5.86
N CYS A 60 -0.63 0.73 -4.99
CA CYS A 60 -0.60 1.66 -3.86
C CYS A 60 -0.52 3.11 -4.31
N GLU A 61 0.25 3.41 -5.37
CA GLU A 61 0.35 4.76 -5.95
C GLU A 61 -0.99 5.21 -6.53
N GLN A 62 -1.69 4.35 -7.27
CA GLN A 62 -3.03 4.67 -7.76
C GLN A 62 -4.01 4.94 -6.61
N LEU A 63 -4.00 4.10 -5.58
CA LEU A 63 -4.87 4.28 -4.41
C LEU A 63 -4.55 5.57 -3.64
N LEU A 64 -3.28 6.00 -3.62
CA LEU A 64 -2.88 7.27 -3.04
C LEU A 64 -3.45 8.44 -3.85
N HIS A 65 -3.31 8.42 -5.19
CA HIS A 65 -3.89 9.45 -6.05
C HIS A 65 -5.42 9.51 -5.91
N ASP A 66 -6.10 8.36 -5.93
CA ASP A 66 -7.55 8.28 -5.74
C ASP A 66 -7.98 8.86 -4.39
N ALA A 67 -7.21 8.59 -3.32
CA ALA A 67 -7.50 9.11 -1.99
C ALA A 67 -7.27 10.62 -1.90
N ILE A 68 -6.26 11.16 -2.59
CA ILE A 68 -6.03 12.60 -2.70
C ILE A 68 -7.20 13.28 -3.41
N ASP A 69 -7.62 12.74 -4.56
CA ASP A 69 -8.76 13.26 -5.34
C ASP A 69 -10.08 13.24 -4.56
N GLN A 70 -10.23 12.25 -3.67
CA GLN A 70 -11.41 12.09 -2.81
C GLN A 70 -11.29 12.84 -1.46
N LEU A 71 -10.17 13.51 -1.19
CA LEU A 71 -9.83 14.11 0.10
C LEU A 71 -9.90 13.11 1.28
N ASP A 72 -9.70 11.81 1.01
CA ASP A 72 -9.69 10.76 2.02
C ASP A 72 -8.29 10.64 2.64
N SER A 73 -8.06 11.44 3.68
CA SER A 73 -6.79 11.49 4.39
C SER A 73 -6.37 10.13 4.98
N ARG A 74 -7.32 9.28 5.39
CA ARG A 74 -6.99 7.98 5.98
C ARG A 74 -6.49 7.00 4.93
N ARG A 75 -7.20 6.90 3.80
CA ARG A 75 -6.76 6.05 2.68
C ARG A 75 -5.44 6.55 2.09
N GLY A 76 -5.24 7.86 2.03
CA GLY A 76 -3.98 8.46 1.60
C GLY A 76 -2.81 8.06 2.49
N LEU A 77 -2.95 8.18 3.81
CA LEU A 77 -1.91 7.76 4.76
C LEU A 77 -1.65 6.24 4.70
N ALA A 78 -2.70 5.43 4.52
CA ALA A 78 -2.57 3.99 4.39
C ALA A 78 -1.79 3.58 3.13
N ALA A 79 -2.16 4.14 1.97
CA ALA A 79 -1.46 3.91 0.72
C ALA A 79 0.02 4.36 0.82
N HIS A 80 0.27 5.54 1.38
CA HIS A 80 1.62 6.06 1.61
C HIS A 80 2.47 5.13 2.49
N ARG A 81 1.90 4.61 3.59
CA ARG A 81 2.60 3.65 4.47
C ARG A 81 2.96 2.35 3.75
N LEU A 82 2.08 1.85 2.87
CA LEU A 82 2.34 0.64 2.11
C LEU A 82 3.43 0.85 1.06
N ILE A 83 3.46 2.03 0.42
CA ILE A 83 4.56 2.44 -0.48
C ILE A 83 5.89 2.37 0.27
N GLY A 84 6.00 3.03 1.43
CA GLY A 84 7.25 2.99 2.22
C GLY A 84 7.66 1.57 2.64
N LYS A 85 6.71 0.68 2.92
CA LYS A 85 6.99 -0.74 3.19
C LYS A 85 7.50 -1.48 1.94
N LEU A 86 6.92 -1.23 0.77
CA LEU A 86 7.37 -1.80 -0.51
C LEU A 86 8.78 -1.30 -0.86
N GLU A 87 9.04 -0.01 -0.72
CA GLU A 87 10.37 0.58 -0.94
C GLU A 87 11.43 -0.07 -0.02
N ALA A 88 11.09 -0.28 1.26
CA ALA A 88 11.98 -0.95 2.21
C ALA A 88 12.28 -2.42 1.87
N MET A 89 11.41 -3.10 1.10
CA MET A 89 11.66 -4.44 0.57
C MET A 89 12.57 -4.43 -0.67
N GLY A 90 13.04 -3.25 -1.12
CA GLY A 90 13.88 -3.10 -2.29
C GLY A 90 13.09 -3.01 -3.60
N VAL A 91 11.77 -2.81 -3.53
CA VAL A 91 10.93 -2.56 -4.71
C VAL A 91 11.27 -1.17 -5.26
N ARG A 92 12.07 -1.13 -6.32
CA ARG A 92 12.44 0.14 -6.97
C ARG A 92 11.38 0.52 -7.99
N ARG A 93 11.04 1.81 -8.04
CA ARG A 93 10.30 2.38 -9.17
C ARG A 93 11.07 2.15 -10.46
N THR A 94 10.55 1.30 -11.33
CA THR A 94 10.87 1.30 -12.76
C THR A 94 9.92 2.29 -13.45
N GLY A 95 10.10 3.58 -13.14
CA GLY A 95 9.56 4.62 -14.00
C GLY A 95 10.32 4.62 -15.33
N PRO A 96 9.71 5.02 -16.47
CA PRO A 96 10.48 5.30 -17.67
C PRO A 96 11.52 6.36 -17.32
N ALA A 97 12.80 6.08 -17.58
CA ALA A 97 13.85 7.08 -17.53
C ALA A 97 13.44 8.22 -18.47
N SER A 98 13.07 9.36 -17.89
CA SER A 98 12.87 10.60 -18.63
C SER A 98 14.21 11.17 -19.06
#